data_AF-A0A3B8RWY5-F1
#
_entry.id   AF-A0A3B8RWY5-F1
#
_cell.length_a   1.000
_cell.length_b   1.000
_cell.length_c   1.000
_cell.angle_alpha   90.00
_cell.angle_beta   90.00
_cell.angle_gamma   90.00
#
_symmetry.space_group_name_H-M   'P 1'
#
loop_
_entity.id
_entity.type
_entity.pdbx_description
1 polymer ?
#
loop_
_entity_poly.entity_id
_entity_poly.type
_entity_poly.pdbx_seq_one_letter_code
_entity_poly.pdbx_strand_id
1 'polypeptide(L)'
;MIRAKRPVAFWVIVVFLVITLVFLLMGQTMAVINYDFAVQLGLQESVNQISEFGVQVGRAFGVGDTLVYMPVMVISLVGLFLRKHWALLTTAAVMGISAYWAITCIFLLIFLKGVPDYYLAPGLEYWLLMGSYVIFGVWGLLYLIFRGDRLIKRGT
;
A
#
# COMPACT_ATOMS: atom_id res chain seq x y z
N MET A 1 26.64 0.20 -25.76
CA MET A 1 25.18 0.16 -25.47
C MET A 1 24.89 1.19 -24.38
N ILE A 2 24.35 2.36 -24.73
CA ILE A 2 24.10 3.43 -23.76
C ILE A 2 22.86 3.07 -22.94
N ARG A 3 23.02 2.87 -21.64
CA ARG A 3 21.91 2.54 -20.72
C ARG A 3 21.00 3.77 -20.63
N ALA A 4 19.85 3.77 -21.32
CA ALA A 4 18.91 4.89 -21.22
C ALA A 4 18.59 5.19 -19.75
N LYS A 5 18.76 6.46 -19.36
CA LYS A 5 18.45 6.92 -18.00
C LYS A 5 16.98 6.64 -17.68
N ARG A 6 16.73 6.23 -16.43
CA ARG A 6 15.35 6.04 -15.93
C ARG A 6 14.69 7.41 -15.72
N PRO A 7 13.41 7.58 -16.08
CA PRO A 7 12.69 8.82 -15.82
C PRO A 7 12.53 9.04 -14.30
N VAL A 8 12.34 10.28 -13.87
CA VAL A 8 12.11 10.60 -12.44
C VAL A 8 10.92 9.83 -11.87
N ALA A 9 9.82 9.72 -12.63
CA ALA A 9 8.63 8.97 -12.23
C ALA A 9 8.91 7.48 -11.90
N PHE A 10 9.90 6.86 -12.56
CA PHE A 10 10.32 5.50 -12.22
C PHE A 10 10.83 5.45 -10.79
N TRP A 11 11.70 6.39 -10.40
CA TRP A 11 12.26 6.42 -9.06
C TRP A 11 11.21 6.75 -8.01
N VAL A 12 10.31 7.68 -8.31
CA VAL A 12 9.19 8.03 -7.41
C VAL A 12 8.31 6.81 -7.15
N ILE A 13 7.91 6.07 -8.19
CA ILE A 13 7.12 4.85 -8.05
C ILE A 13 7.90 3.78 -7.28
N VAL A 14 9.15 3.50 -7.65
CA VAL A 14 9.96 2.46 -7.00
C VAL A 14 10.17 2.75 -5.52
N VAL A 15 10.49 4.00 -5.16
CA VAL A 15 10.68 4.39 -3.75
C VAL A 15 9.40 4.21 -2.96
N PHE A 16 8.26 4.67 -3.51
CA PHE A 16 6.96 4.44 -2.88
C PHE A 16 6.70 2.95 -2.67
N LEU A 17 6.85 2.12 -3.71
CA LEU A 17 6.63 0.68 -3.62
C LEU A 17 7.54 -0.01 -2.59
N VAL A 18 8.83 0.35 -2.54
CA VAL A 18 9.77 -0.24 -1.58
C VAL A 18 9.41 0.15 -0.15
N ILE A 19 9.10 1.43 0.09
CA ILE A 19 8.70 1.91 1.42
C ILE A 19 7.41 1.22 1.86
N THR A 20 6.39 1.19 0.99
CA THR A 20 5.13 0.51 1.25
C THR A 20 5.35 -0.97 1.55
N LEU A 21 6.20 -1.67 0.79
CA LEU A 21 6.48 -3.08 1.02
C LEU A 21 7.08 -3.33 2.41
N VAL A 22 7.98 -2.47 2.88
CA VAL A 22 8.55 -2.55 4.23
C VAL A 22 7.47 -2.31 5.30
N PHE A 23 6.62 -1.29 5.12
CA PHE A 23 5.52 -1.03 6.03
C PHE A 23 4.50 -2.17 6.09
N LEU A 24 4.16 -2.78 4.95
CA LEU A 24 3.25 -3.93 4.90
C LEU A 24 3.89 -5.14 5.60
N LEU A 25 5.18 -5.39 5.40
CA LEU A 25 5.86 -6.48 6.09
C LEU A 25 5.83 -6.28 7.61
N MET A 26 6.16 -5.07 8.08
CA MET A 26 6.23 -4.77 9.52
C MET A 26 4.86 -4.62 10.18
N GLY A 27 3.87 -4.08 9.47
CA GLY A 27 2.55 -3.78 10.02
C GLY A 27 1.53 -4.87 9.75
N GLN A 28 1.46 -5.37 8.52
CA GLN A 28 0.41 -6.30 8.08
C GLN A 28 0.82 -7.76 8.26
N THR A 29 2.00 -8.16 7.78
CA THR A 29 2.46 -9.54 7.97
C THR A 29 2.71 -9.84 9.44
N MET A 30 3.32 -8.91 10.19
CA MET A 30 3.46 -9.10 11.63
C MET A 30 2.11 -9.11 12.35
N ALA A 31 1.10 -8.33 11.93
CA ALA A 31 -0.23 -8.40 12.55
C ALA A 31 -0.85 -9.81 12.48
N VAL A 32 -0.58 -10.54 11.39
CA VAL A 32 -1.04 -11.92 11.22
C VAL A 32 -0.29 -12.89 12.14
N ILE A 33 1.02 -12.71 12.30
CA ILE A 33 1.88 -13.61 13.08
C ILE A 33 1.81 -13.31 14.58
N ASN A 34 1.97 -12.03 14.93
CA ASN A 34 1.97 -11.49 16.28
C ASN A 34 1.40 -10.06 16.27
N TYR A 35 0.10 -9.96 16.51
CA TYR A 35 -0.62 -8.69 16.48
C TYR A 35 -0.10 -7.69 17.52
N ASP A 36 0.17 -8.15 18.75
CA ASP A 36 0.65 -7.28 19.83
C ASP A 36 2.01 -6.67 19.51
N PHE A 37 2.87 -7.40 18.80
CA PHE A 37 4.14 -6.85 18.31
C PHE A 37 3.92 -5.72 17.30
N ALA A 38 2.98 -5.88 16.36
CA ALA A 38 2.65 -4.81 15.40
C ALA A 38 2.04 -3.57 16.11
N VAL A 39 1.26 -3.77 17.18
CA VAL A 39 0.76 -2.70 18.04
C VAL A 39 1.90 -1.98 18.77
N GLN A 40 2.89 -2.71 19.31
CA GLN A 40 4.07 -2.12 19.96
C GLN A 40 4.92 -1.26 19.01
N LEU A 41 4.92 -1.59 17.72
CA LEU A 41 5.57 -0.78 16.68
C LEU A 41 4.75 0.45 16.26
N GLY A 42 3.52 0.61 16.76
CA GLY A 42 2.60 1.68 16.36
C GLY A 42 2.04 1.50 14.95
N LEU A 43 2.02 0.27 14.43
CA LEU A 43 1.56 -0.05 13.06
C LEU A 43 0.17 -0.68 13.03
N GLN A 44 -0.40 -0.98 14.20
CA GLN A 44 -1.75 -1.52 14.40
C GLN A 44 -2.36 -0.93 15.67
N GLU A 45 -3.69 -0.94 15.75
CA GLU A 45 -4.41 -0.45 16.93
C GLU A 45 -4.54 -1.53 18.00
N SER A 46 -4.50 -1.12 19.27
CA SER A 46 -4.72 -2.05 20.37
C SER A 46 -6.19 -2.50 20.47
N VAL A 47 -6.42 -3.67 21.07
CA VAL A 47 -7.77 -4.18 21.36
C VAL A 47 -8.65 -3.19 22.12
N ASN A 48 -8.05 -2.36 22.97
CA ASN A 48 -8.76 -1.34 23.75
C ASN A 48 -9.27 -0.18 22.88
N GLN A 49 -8.72 0.01 21.68
CA GLN A 49 -9.14 1.05 20.75
C GLN A 49 -10.18 0.53 19.74
N ILE A 50 -10.07 -0.73 19.32
CA ILE A 50 -10.84 -1.27 18.17
C ILE A 50 -11.66 -2.52 18.47
N SER A 51 -11.71 -2.99 19.72
CA SER A 51 -12.28 -4.28 20.17
C SER A 51 -11.57 -5.53 19.60
N GLU A 52 -11.89 -6.70 20.15
CA GLU A 52 -11.41 -7.98 19.61
C GLU A 52 -11.87 -8.23 18.17
N PHE A 53 -13.10 -7.81 17.84
CA PHE A 53 -13.61 -7.92 16.48
C PHE A 53 -12.78 -7.07 15.51
N GLY A 54 -12.47 -5.83 15.88
CA GLY A 54 -11.62 -4.96 15.05
C GLY A 54 -10.22 -5.53 14.87
N VAL A 55 -9.64 -6.17 15.90
CA VAL A 55 -8.35 -6.87 15.77
C VAL A 55 -8.42 -7.96 14.70
N GLN A 56 -9.51 -8.75 14.66
CA GLN A 56 -9.68 -9.77 13.62
C GLN A 56 -9.89 -9.15 12.23
N VAL A 57 -10.59 -8.02 12.12
CA VAL A 57 -10.69 -7.26 10.86
C VAL A 57 -9.30 -6.80 10.40
N GLY A 58 -8.49 -6.26 11.30
CA GLY A 58 -7.10 -5.89 11.02
C GLY A 58 -6.25 -7.07 10.55
N ARG A 59 -6.37 -8.23 11.20
CA ARG A 59 -5.71 -9.47 10.76
C ARG A 59 -6.19 -9.93 9.38
N ALA A 60 -7.47 -9.79 9.07
CA ALA A 60 -8.01 -10.13 7.75
C ALA A 60 -7.42 -9.25 6.64
N PHE A 61 -7.31 -7.93 6.87
CA PHE A 61 -6.54 -7.05 5.99
C PHE A 61 -5.09 -7.52 5.87
N GLY A 62 -4.45 -7.82 7.00
CA GLY A 62 -3.06 -8.28 7.03
C GLY A 62 -2.80 -9.54 6.20
N VAL A 63 -3.73 -10.49 6.20
CA VAL A 63 -3.67 -11.69 5.34
C VAL A 63 -3.79 -11.32 3.87
N GLY A 64 -4.77 -10.48 3.51
CA GLY A 64 -4.95 -10.01 2.13
C GLY A 64 -3.71 -9.29 1.60
N ASP A 65 -3.13 -8.43 2.43
CA ASP A 65 -1.93 -7.68 2.08
C ASP A 65 -0.71 -8.59 1.92
N THR A 66 -0.55 -9.56 2.82
CA THR A 66 0.58 -10.51 2.80
C THR A 66 0.51 -11.48 1.63
N LEU A 67 -0.68 -12.01 1.30
CA LEU A 67 -0.84 -13.05 0.30
C LEU A 67 -1.06 -12.52 -1.12
N VAL A 68 -1.57 -11.30 -1.27
CA VAL A 68 -1.91 -10.74 -2.58
C VAL A 68 -1.15 -9.45 -2.84
N TYR A 69 -1.30 -8.46 -1.97
CA TYR A 69 -0.80 -7.12 -2.26
C TYR A 69 0.72 -7.08 -2.37
N MET A 70 1.42 -7.63 -1.37
CA MET A 70 2.88 -7.68 -1.34
C MET A 70 3.48 -8.52 -2.48
N PRO A 71 3.01 -9.75 -2.80
CA PRO A 71 3.53 -10.49 -3.95
C PRO A 71 3.39 -9.74 -5.28
N VAL A 72 2.23 -9.12 -5.54
CA VAL A 72 2.02 -8.33 -6.76
C VAL A 72 2.95 -7.12 -6.78
N MET A 73 3.21 -6.49 -5.63
CA MET A 73 4.16 -5.40 -5.48
C MET A 73 5.61 -5.82 -5.74
N VAL A 74 6.03 -6.98 -5.26
CA VAL A 74 7.36 -7.55 -5.53
C VAL A 74 7.51 -7.83 -7.03
N ILE A 75 6.51 -8.46 -7.64
CA ILE A 75 6.50 -8.70 -9.10
C ILE A 75 6.65 -7.36 -9.83
N SER A 76 5.81 -6.37 -9.51
CA SER A 76 5.88 -5.02 -10.09
C SER A 76 7.29 -4.42 -10.02
N LEU A 77 7.92 -4.41 -8.82
CA LEU A 77 9.28 -3.91 -8.62
C LEU A 77 10.29 -4.64 -9.53
N VAL A 78 10.30 -5.98 -9.51
CA VAL A 78 11.19 -6.79 -10.35
C VAL A 78 10.98 -6.45 -11.83
N GLY A 79 9.73 -6.36 -12.28
CA GLY A 79 9.39 -6.04 -13.67
C GLY A 79 9.86 -4.66 -14.10
N LEU A 80 9.68 -3.65 -13.24
CA LEU A 80 10.12 -2.28 -13.48
C LEU A 80 11.64 -2.25 -13.64
N PHE A 81 12.39 -2.90 -12.75
CA PHE A 81 13.85 -3.00 -12.84
C PHE A 81 14.32 -3.77 -14.09
N LEU A 82 13.60 -4.81 -14.50
CA LEU A 82 13.90 -5.60 -15.70
C LEU A 82 13.37 -4.98 -17.01
N ARG A 83 12.63 -3.87 -16.95
CA ARG A 83 11.99 -3.22 -18.10
C ARG A 83 11.06 -4.17 -18.87
N LYS A 84 10.20 -4.89 -18.15
CA LYS A 84 9.26 -5.85 -18.75
C LYS A 84 7.87 -5.22 -18.87
N HIS A 85 7.14 -5.52 -19.96
CA HIS A 85 5.80 -4.97 -20.18
C HIS A 85 4.79 -5.37 -19.10
N TRP A 86 4.87 -6.60 -18.58
CA TRP A 86 4.01 -7.06 -17.48
C TRP A 86 4.18 -6.24 -16.19
N ALA A 87 5.27 -5.47 -16.06
CA ALA A 87 5.47 -4.54 -14.95
C ALA A 87 4.40 -3.45 -14.93
N LEU A 88 3.95 -2.99 -16.10
CA LEU A 88 2.95 -1.92 -16.18
C LEU A 88 1.61 -2.38 -15.60
N LEU A 89 1.18 -3.60 -15.92
CA LEU A 89 -0.05 -4.18 -15.39
C LEU A 89 0.04 -4.40 -13.89
N THR A 90 1.13 -4.98 -13.41
CA THR A 90 1.33 -5.27 -11.98
C THR A 90 1.53 -3.99 -11.16
N THR A 91 2.17 -2.96 -11.72
CA THR A 91 2.21 -1.62 -11.11
C THR A 91 0.81 -1.03 -11.05
N ALA A 92 0.03 -1.11 -12.12
CA ALA A 92 -1.34 -0.60 -12.14
C ALA A 92 -2.21 -1.28 -11.07
N ALA A 93 -2.13 -2.61 -10.95
CA ALA A 93 -2.84 -3.36 -9.92
C ALA A 93 -2.47 -2.86 -8.51
N VAL A 94 -1.18 -2.67 -8.24
CA VAL A 94 -0.69 -2.16 -6.94
C VAL A 94 -1.15 -0.74 -6.65
N MET A 95 -1.15 0.14 -7.65
CA MET A 95 -1.67 1.50 -7.52
C MET A 95 -3.19 1.51 -7.25
N GLY A 96 -3.93 0.62 -7.93
CA GLY A 96 -5.36 0.42 -7.68
C GLY A 96 -5.64 -0.09 -6.27
N ILE A 97 -4.91 -1.10 -5.81
CA ILE A 97 -5.02 -1.62 -4.44
C ILE A 97 -4.67 -0.52 -3.42
N SER A 98 -3.61 0.26 -3.65
CA SER A 98 -3.22 1.39 -2.78
C SER A 98 -4.38 2.36 -2.55
N ALA A 99 -5.02 2.79 -3.65
CA ALA A 99 -6.13 3.75 -3.58
C ALA A 99 -7.38 3.12 -2.97
N TYR A 100 -7.74 1.91 -3.40
CA TYR A 100 -8.90 1.18 -2.86
C TYR A 100 -8.78 0.97 -1.36
N TRP A 101 -7.66 0.38 -0.91
CA TRP A 101 -7.40 0.10 0.50
C TRP A 101 -7.49 1.36 1.34
N ALA A 102 -6.85 2.45 0.92
CA ALA A 102 -6.86 3.71 1.68
C ALA A 102 -8.26 4.33 1.76
N ILE A 103 -9.04 4.28 0.67
CA ILE A 103 -10.44 4.75 0.70
C ILE A 103 -11.28 3.87 1.62
N THR A 104 -11.14 2.54 1.54
CA THR A 104 -11.85 1.61 2.42
C THR A 104 -11.53 1.90 3.89
N CYS A 105 -10.27 2.09 4.24
CA CYS A 105 -9.85 2.46 5.61
C CYS A 105 -10.41 3.81 6.04
N ILE A 106 -10.39 4.84 5.18
CA ILE A 106 -11.01 6.15 5.45
C ILE A 106 -12.48 5.98 5.86
N PHE A 107 -13.24 5.23 5.07
CA PHE A 107 -14.66 5.05 5.33
C PHE A 107 -14.94 4.12 6.51
N LEU A 108 -14.06 3.16 6.78
CA LEU A 108 -14.13 2.34 8.00
C LEU A 108 -14.01 3.23 9.25
N LEU A 109 -13.05 4.16 9.29
CA LEU A 109 -12.91 5.10 10.40
C LEU A 109 -14.13 6.03 10.56
N ILE A 110 -14.72 6.47 9.44
CA ILE A 110 -15.91 7.32 9.45
C ILE A 110 -17.13 6.55 9.97
N PHE A 111 -17.34 5.33 9.48
CA PHE A 111 -18.55 4.54 9.79
C PHE A 111 -18.51 3.85 11.15
N LEU A 112 -17.32 3.54 11.67
CA LEU A 112 -17.19 2.95 13.00
C LEU A 112 -17.29 3.97 14.14
N LYS A 113 -17.32 5.27 13.83
CA LYS A 113 -17.45 6.31 14.84
C LYS A 113 -18.77 6.15 15.61
N GLY A 114 -18.67 5.92 16.92
CA GLY A 114 -19.82 5.77 17.82
C GLY A 114 -20.40 4.35 17.86
N VAL A 115 -19.81 3.38 17.17
CA VAL A 115 -20.14 1.97 17.34
C VAL A 115 -19.71 1.52 18.75
N PRO A 116 -20.52 0.72 19.47
CA PRO A 116 -20.13 0.16 20.76
C PRO A 116 -18.78 -0.55 20.70
N ASP A 117 -17.98 -0.39 21.75
CA ASP A 117 -16.64 -0.99 21.89
C ASP A 117 -15.59 -0.53 20.86
N TYR A 118 -15.90 0.50 20.06
CA TYR A 118 -14.96 1.16 19.16
C TYR A 118 -14.61 2.58 19.65
N TYR A 119 -13.37 2.77 20.05
CA TYR A 119 -12.89 3.99 20.72
C TYR A 119 -11.78 4.72 19.97
N LEU A 120 -11.36 4.21 18.81
CA LEU A 120 -10.32 4.85 18.01
C LEU A 120 -10.77 6.24 17.54
N ALA A 121 -10.02 7.25 17.94
CA ALA A 121 -10.15 8.62 17.44
C ALA A 121 -8.94 8.91 16.54
N PRO A 122 -9.08 8.82 15.20
CA PRO A 122 -7.94 8.96 14.30
C PRO A 122 -7.39 10.38 14.31
N GLY A 123 -6.09 10.50 14.62
CA GLY A 123 -5.35 11.75 14.52
C GLY A 123 -5.07 12.19 13.08
N LEU A 124 -4.38 13.32 12.92
CA LEU A 124 -4.05 13.87 11.60
C LEU A 124 -3.19 12.91 10.77
N GLU A 125 -2.33 12.15 11.42
CA GLU A 125 -1.42 11.17 10.83
C GLU A 125 -2.15 10.10 10.01
N TYR A 126 -3.33 9.64 10.45
CA TYR A 126 -4.16 8.69 9.72
C TYR A 126 -4.60 9.28 8.39
N TRP A 127 -5.16 10.48 8.44
CA TRP A 127 -5.68 11.17 7.26
C TRP A 127 -4.58 11.50 6.26
N LEU A 128 -3.41 11.92 6.73
CA LEU A 128 -2.24 12.17 5.88
C LEU A 128 -1.75 10.88 5.22
N LEU A 129 -1.65 9.79 5.98
CA LEU A 129 -1.21 8.50 5.44
C LEU A 129 -2.18 8.01 4.37
N MET A 130 -3.46 7.84 4.69
CA MET A 130 -4.45 7.34 3.72
C MET A 130 -4.61 8.30 2.54
N GLY A 131 -4.67 9.61 2.78
CA GLY A 131 -4.74 10.62 1.74
C GLY A 131 -3.56 10.52 0.77
N SER A 132 -2.35 10.29 1.28
CA SER A 132 -1.17 10.09 0.43
C SER A 132 -1.28 8.84 -0.44
N TYR A 133 -1.81 7.73 0.08
CA TYR A 133 -2.03 6.50 -0.70
C TYR A 133 -3.10 6.67 -1.77
N VAL A 134 -4.18 7.40 -1.48
CA VAL A 134 -5.21 7.72 -2.49
C VAL A 134 -4.63 8.56 -3.60
N ILE A 135 -3.96 9.66 -3.26
CA ILE A 135 -3.36 10.58 -4.24
C ILE A 135 -2.33 9.83 -5.08
N PHE A 136 -1.44 9.07 -4.45
CA PHE A 136 -0.38 8.37 -5.15
C PHE A 136 -0.90 7.21 -6.00
N GLY A 137 -1.87 6.44 -5.50
CA GLY A 137 -2.50 5.36 -6.26
C GLY A 137 -3.23 5.88 -7.49
N VAL A 138 -4.03 6.93 -7.36
CA VAL A 138 -4.73 7.56 -8.50
C VAL A 138 -3.73 8.18 -9.48
N TRP A 139 -2.76 8.94 -9.00
CA TRP A 139 -1.71 9.51 -9.84
C TRP A 139 -0.92 8.43 -10.59
N GLY A 140 -0.55 7.35 -9.90
CA GLY A 140 0.20 6.24 -10.48
C GLY A 140 -0.58 5.55 -11.60
N LEU A 141 -1.88 5.32 -11.41
CA LEU A 141 -2.77 4.80 -12.47
C LEU A 141 -2.83 5.74 -13.67
N LEU A 142 -3.09 7.03 -13.46
CA LEU A 142 -3.14 8.03 -14.53
C LEU A 142 -1.79 8.11 -15.28
N TYR A 143 -0.67 8.06 -14.54
CA TYR A 143 0.66 8.05 -15.15
C TYR A 143 0.85 6.81 -16.03
N LEU A 144 0.44 5.63 -15.59
CA LEU A 144 0.57 4.40 -16.37
C LEU A 144 -0.28 4.46 -17.65
N ILE A 145 -1.50 4.98 -17.57
CA ILE A 145 -2.40 5.15 -18.72
C ILE A 145 -1.77 6.06 -19.78
N PHE A 146 -1.26 7.23 -19.40
CA PHE A 146 -0.82 8.23 -20.37
C PHE A 146 0.66 8.14 -20.73
N ARG A 147 1.49 7.57 -19.85
CA ARG A 147 2.96 7.65 -19.91
C ARG A 147 3.67 6.36 -19.47
N GLY A 148 2.96 5.25 -19.26
CA GLY A 148 3.51 4.00 -18.71
C GLY A 148 4.72 3.45 -19.48
N ASP A 149 4.70 3.51 -20.82
CA ASP A 149 5.80 3.02 -21.66
C ASP A 149 7.15 3.65 -21.33
N ARG A 150 7.17 4.89 -20.80
CA ARG A 150 8.40 5.58 -20.40
C ARG A 150 9.13 4.86 -19.27
N LEU A 151 8.41 4.10 -18.44
CA LEU A 151 9.00 3.35 -17.34
C LEU A 151 9.85 2.16 -17.82
N ILE A 152 9.51 1.60 -18.98
CA ILE A 152 10.10 0.37 -19.52
C ILE A 152 10.88 0.57 -20.84
N LYS A 153 10.82 1.76 -21.44
CA LYS A 153 11.54 2.05 -22.69
C LYS A 153 13.02 1.70 -22.57
N ARG A 154 13.57 0.91 -23.49
CA ARG A 154 15.01 0.65 -23.62
C ARG A 154 15.64 1.77 -24.46
N GLY A 155 16.87 2.15 -24.13
CA GLY A 155 17.61 3.13 -24.94
C GLY A 155 17.82 2.56 -26.32
N THR A 156 17.32 3.26 -27.32
CA THR A 156 17.69 3.07 -28.73
C THR A 156 19.11 3.54 -28.92
#